data_AF-A0A929QXS8-F1
#
_entry.id   AF-A0A929QXS8-F1
#
_cell.length_a   1.000
_cell.length_b   1.000
_cell.length_c   1.000
_cell.angle_alpha   90.00
_cell.angle_beta   90.00
_cell.angle_gamma   90.00
#
_symmetry.space_group_name_H-M   'P 1'
#
loop_
_entity.id
_entity.type
_entity.pdbx_description
1 polymer ?
#
loop_
_entity_poly.entity_id
_entity_poly.type
_entity_poly.pdbx_seq_one_letter_code
_entity_poly.pdbx_strand_id
1 'polypeptide(L)'
;CMDKFAQLKDQGRTVVVVSHGLEQMRTFCDQAAWLDHGRMVAVGTAAEVIDTYSDVAHHAVEVPGGGTRFGSGEAQITRIDVLDEAGESVSLVYPGQRLRLRLHYRAQERVEGPVFGASVDTREGTWVWGLHGVDATYVPSAIEPGEGHLDIVIPHLALNPGSYTLSAAIQNRDMTAVIDALQKARRFDVLPGPGMESGGLVILGASFEGLTPSAPMLDIPKRGKADFDRLARQQVQQADSLAQQEDPQADPGE
;
A
#
# COMPACT_ATOMS: atom_id res chain seq x y z
N CYS A 1 -23.64 -12.68 -2.19
CA CYS A 1 -22.83 -13.45 -3.17
C CYS A 1 -21.47 -13.87 -2.59
N MET A 2 -20.72 -12.96 -1.96
CA MET A 2 -19.37 -13.26 -1.45
C MET A 2 -19.32 -14.30 -0.33
N ASP A 3 -20.29 -14.32 0.60
CA ASP A 3 -20.36 -15.36 1.63
C ASP A 3 -20.51 -16.77 1.05
N LYS A 4 -21.20 -16.88 -0.08
CA LYS A 4 -21.35 -18.14 -0.79
C LYS A 4 -20.05 -18.59 -1.44
N PHE A 5 -19.23 -17.63 -1.88
CA PHE A 5 -17.93 -17.86 -2.49
C PHE A 5 -16.92 -18.38 -1.45
N ALA A 6 -16.84 -17.73 -0.29
CA ALA A 6 -16.04 -18.20 0.85
C ALA A 6 -16.47 -19.60 1.30
N GLN A 7 -17.78 -19.84 1.42
CA GLN A 7 -18.32 -21.15 1.80
C GLN A 7 -17.98 -22.27 0.81
N LEU A 8 -17.92 -21.97 -0.50
CA LEU A 8 -17.52 -22.95 -1.52
C LEU A 8 -16.01 -23.26 -1.45
N LYS A 9 -15.20 -22.24 -1.17
CA LYS A 9 -13.75 -22.38 -0.97
C LYS A 9 -13.44 -23.23 0.27
N ASP A 10 -14.10 -22.98 1.40
CA ASP A 10 -13.95 -23.76 2.65
C ASP A 10 -14.33 -25.24 2.48
N GLN A 11 -15.18 -25.56 1.52
CA GLN A 11 -15.56 -26.93 1.16
C GLN A 11 -14.54 -27.63 0.25
N GLY A 12 -13.40 -27.00 -0.05
CA GLY A 12 -12.35 -27.53 -0.92
C GLY A 12 -12.74 -27.60 -2.40
N ARG A 13 -13.72 -26.80 -2.84
CA ARG A 13 -14.20 -26.80 -4.23
C ARG A 13 -13.42 -25.78 -5.06
N THR A 14 -13.05 -26.17 -6.27
CA THR A 14 -12.53 -25.22 -7.27
C THR A 14 -13.65 -24.33 -7.78
N VAL A 15 -13.48 -23.01 -7.64
CA VAL A 15 -14.43 -22.01 -8.14
C VAL A 15 -13.73 -21.17 -9.20
N VAL A 16 -14.31 -21.12 -10.41
CA VAL A 16 -13.85 -20.25 -11.48
C VAL A 16 -14.82 -19.07 -11.56
N VAL A 17 -14.30 -17.85 -11.47
CA VAL A 17 -15.10 -16.63 -11.55
C VAL A 17 -14.49 -15.68 -12.56
N VAL A 18 -15.36 -15.00 -13.30
CA VAL A 18 -15.01 -13.95 -14.24
C VAL A 18 -15.66 -12.68 -13.71
N SER A 19 -14.84 -11.67 -13.42
CA SER A 19 -15.29 -10.39 -12.86
C SER A 19 -14.44 -9.26 -13.44
N HIS A 20 -15.04 -8.08 -13.53
CA HIS A 20 -14.36 -6.83 -13.87
C HIS A 20 -13.82 -6.10 -12.64
N GLY A 21 -14.20 -6.53 -11.42
CA GLY A 21 -13.71 -5.96 -10.16
C GLY A 21 -12.35 -6.55 -9.78
N LEU A 22 -11.28 -5.98 -10.32
CA LEU A 22 -9.92 -6.49 -10.12
C LEU A 22 -9.50 -6.54 -8.65
N GLU A 23 -9.79 -5.51 -7.85
CA GLU A 23 -9.39 -5.50 -6.43
C GLU A 23 -10.16 -6.49 -5.56
N GLN A 24 -11.45 -6.71 -5.87
CA GLN A 24 -12.21 -7.79 -5.25
C GLN A 24 -11.58 -9.13 -5.62
N MET A 25 -11.22 -9.32 -6.89
CA MET A 25 -10.53 -10.53 -7.33
C MET A 25 -9.19 -10.74 -6.60
N ARG A 26 -8.41 -9.67 -6.43
CA ARG A 26 -7.14 -9.66 -5.69
C ARG A 26 -7.29 -10.14 -4.25
N THR A 27 -8.42 -9.81 -3.62
CA THR A 27 -8.73 -10.19 -2.24
C THR A 27 -9.22 -11.64 -2.12
N PHE A 28 -10.05 -12.11 -3.07
CA PHE A 28 -10.77 -13.38 -2.91
C PHE A 28 -10.14 -14.57 -3.65
N CYS A 29 -9.36 -14.33 -4.70
CA CYS A 29 -8.77 -15.38 -5.52
C CYS A 29 -7.35 -15.71 -5.09
N ASP A 30 -7.03 -17.01 -5.06
CA ASP A 30 -5.67 -17.50 -4.81
C ASP A 30 -4.79 -17.36 -6.06
N GLN A 31 -5.39 -17.58 -7.22
CA GLN A 31 -4.74 -17.59 -8.53
C GLN A 31 -5.59 -16.78 -9.51
N ALA A 32 -4.93 -16.16 -10.49
CA ALA A 32 -5.60 -15.56 -11.63
C ALA A 32 -4.94 -16.01 -12.93
N ALA A 33 -5.74 -16.05 -13.99
CA ALA A 33 -5.32 -16.34 -15.34
C ALA A 33 -5.79 -15.19 -16.23
N TRP A 34 -4.86 -14.49 -16.85
CA TRP A 34 -5.15 -13.42 -17.79
C TRP A 34 -5.17 -13.98 -19.22
N LEU A 35 -6.31 -13.76 -19.90
CA LEU A 35 -6.51 -14.06 -21.30
C LEU A 35 -6.59 -12.78 -22.12
N ASP A 36 -5.87 -12.74 -23.24
CA ASP A 36 -5.98 -11.70 -24.26
C ASP A 36 -6.32 -12.34 -25.61
N HIS A 37 -7.42 -11.91 -26.22
CA HIS A 37 -7.95 -12.47 -27.48
C HIS A 37 -7.99 -14.02 -27.53
N GLY A 38 -8.32 -14.66 -26.41
CA GLY A 38 -8.39 -16.13 -26.30
C GLY A 38 -7.04 -16.83 -26.11
N ARG A 39 -5.95 -16.09 -25.91
CA ARG A 39 -4.62 -16.63 -25.58
C ARG A 39 -4.28 -16.36 -24.12
N MET A 40 -3.67 -17.35 -23.47
CA MET A 40 -3.17 -17.21 -22.11
C MET A 40 -1.93 -16.33 -22.11
N VAL A 41 -2.01 -15.18 -21.44
CA VAL A 41 -0.90 -14.22 -21.34
C VAL A 41 -0.12 -14.46 -20.05
N ALA A 42 -0.81 -14.62 -18.92
CA ALA A 42 -0.19 -14.87 -17.62
C ALA A 42 -1.07 -15.75 -16.73
N VAL A 43 -0.44 -16.57 -15.88
CA VAL A 43 -1.08 -17.34 -14.81
C VAL A 43 -0.17 -17.29 -13.59
N GLY A 44 -0.74 -17.00 -12.42
CA GLY A 44 0.03 -16.82 -11.21
C GLY A 44 -0.86 -16.47 -10.02
N THR A 45 -0.27 -15.87 -8.98
CA THR A 45 -1.08 -15.36 -7.86
C THR A 45 -2.02 -14.26 -8.37
N ALA A 46 -3.19 -14.14 -7.73
CA ALA A 46 -4.15 -13.12 -8.16
C ALA A 46 -3.54 -11.72 -8.13
N ALA A 47 -2.80 -11.36 -7.07
CA ALA A 47 -2.15 -10.06 -6.95
C ALA A 47 -1.18 -9.76 -8.12
N GLU A 48 -0.23 -10.65 -8.41
CA GLU A 48 0.78 -10.42 -9.46
C GLU A 48 0.16 -10.30 -10.85
N VAL A 49 -0.77 -11.19 -11.18
CA VAL A 49 -1.42 -11.20 -12.50
C VAL A 49 -2.33 -9.98 -12.67
N ILE A 50 -3.03 -9.57 -11.60
CA ILE A 50 -3.89 -8.38 -11.63
C ILE A 50 -3.06 -7.10 -11.77
N ASP A 51 -1.93 -6.99 -11.07
CA ASP A 51 -1.02 -5.84 -11.22
C ASP A 51 -0.51 -5.77 -12.67
N THR A 52 0.03 -6.88 -13.19
CA THR A 52 0.53 -6.95 -14.57
C THR A 52 -0.56 -6.67 -15.61
N TYR A 53 -1.75 -7.26 -15.43
CA TYR A 53 -2.90 -7.01 -16.29
C TYR A 53 -3.31 -5.54 -16.25
N SER A 54 -3.39 -4.94 -15.07
CA SER A 54 -3.80 -3.54 -14.90
C SER A 54 -2.82 -2.61 -15.62
N ASP A 55 -1.52 -2.84 -15.45
CA ASP A 55 -0.49 -2.04 -16.10
C ASP A 55 -0.58 -2.09 -17.62
N VAL A 56 -0.76 -3.29 -18.19
CA VAL A 56 -0.84 -3.47 -19.65
C VAL A 56 -2.19 -3.01 -20.19
N ALA A 57 -3.31 -3.40 -19.57
CA ALA A 57 -4.65 -3.08 -20.03
C ALA A 57 -4.92 -1.57 -19.99
N HIS A 58 -4.37 -0.88 -18.99
CA HIS A 58 -4.57 0.55 -18.82
C HIS A 58 -3.45 1.43 -19.39
N HIS A 59 -2.50 0.86 -20.14
CA HIS A 59 -1.39 1.59 -20.77
C HIS A 59 -0.64 2.46 -19.77
N ALA A 60 -0.23 1.86 -18.65
CA ALA A 60 0.41 2.60 -17.58
C ALA A 60 1.66 3.35 -18.07
N VAL A 61 1.75 4.61 -17.67
CA VAL A 61 2.83 5.52 -18.05
C VAL A 61 3.73 5.75 -16.84
N GLU A 62 5.04 5.65 -17.03
CA GLU A 62 6.02 6.02 -16.02
C GLU A 62 5.86 7.49 -15.59
N VAL A 63 5.89 7.73 -14.29
CA VAL A 63 5.75 9.07 -13.71
C VAL A 63 7.13 9.61 -13.34
N PRO A 64 7.45 10.87 -13.66
CA PRO A 64 8.67 11.51 -13.18
C PRO A 64 8.76 11.45 -11.65
N GLY A 65 9.84 10.86 -11.12
CA GLY A 65 10.01 10.63 -9.68
C GLY A 65 9.69 9.20 -9.22
N GLY A 66 9.27 8.32 -10.13
CA GLY A 66 9.08 6.89 -9.90
C GLY A 66 7.61 6.49 -9.81
N GLY A 67 7.34 5.24 -10.21
CA GLY A 67 6.00 4.67 -10.22
C GLY A 67 5.28 4.86 -11.55
N THR A 68 4.06 4.35 -11.62
CA THR A 68 3.26 4.29 -12.85
C THR A 68 1.92 4.99 -12.66
N ARG A 69 1.34 5.46 -13.77
CA ARG A 69 0.01 6.07 -13.79
C ARG A 69 -0.86 5.52 -14.89
N PHE A 70 -2.13 5.31 -14.59
CA PHE A 70 -3.14 5.04 -15.59
C PHE A 70 -4.53 5.50 -15.15
N GLY A 71 -5.52 5.49 -16.06
CA GLY A 71 -6.88 5.93 -15.81
C GLY A 71 -7.40 6.87 -16.89
N SER A 72 -8.69 7.18 -16.86
CA SER A 72 -9.35 8.06 -17.84
C SER A 72 -9.00 9.55 -17.67
N GLY A 73 -8.60 9.97 -16.47
CA GLY A 73 -7.95 11.27 -16.22
C GLY A 73 -8.87 12.47 -15.96
N GLU A 74 -10.19 12.26 -15.82
CA GLU A 74 -11.17 13.31 -15.48
C GLU A 74 -10.81 14.01 -14.15
N ALA A 75 -10.26 13.25 -13.21
CA ALA A 75 -9.56 13.77 -12.04
C ALA A 75 -8.26 13.00 -11.83
N GLN A 76 -7.23 13.67 -11.34
CA GLN A 76 -5.91 13.08 -11.16
C GLN A 76 -5.34 13.39 -9.79
N ILE A 77 -4.78 12.39 -9.13
CA ILE A 77 -3.99 12.55 -7.92
C ILE A 77 -2.67 13.19 -8.32
N THR A 78 -2.34 14.35 -7.75
CA THR A 78 -1.17 15.14 -8.10
C THR A 78 0.00 14.88 -7.15
N ARG A 79 -0.28 14.55 -5.89
CA ARG A 79 0.74 14.26 -4.87
C ARG A 79 0.16 13.43 -3.72
N ILE A 80 1.01 12.60 -3.12
CA ILE A 80 0.74 11.88 -1.87
C ILE A 80 1.75 12.38 -0.82
N ASP A 81 1.26 12.99 0.25
CA ASP A 81 2.08 13.39 1.40
C ASP A 81 1.83 12.44 2.58
N VAL A 82 2.91 12.06 3.29
CA VAL A 82 2.83 11.41 4.60
C VAL A 82 3.08 12.48 5.63
N LEU A 83 2.05 12.81 6.41
CA LEU A 83 2.09 13.88 7.41
C LEU A 83 2.15 13.29 8.81
N ASP A 84 3.01 13.85 9.65
CA ASP A 84 3.07 13.52 11.07
C ASP A 84 1.92 14.19 11.88
N GLU A 85 1.98 14.09 13.21
CA GLU A 85 0.98 14.68 14.09
C GLU A 85 0.96 16.22 14.01
N ALA A 86 2.12 16.85 13.82
CA ALA A 86 2.27 18.29 13.64
C ALA A 86 1.79 18.78 12.27
N GLY A 87 1.58 17.85 11.32
CA GLY A 87 1.15 18.15 9.96
C GLY A 87 2.30 18.37 8.98
N GLU A 88 3.52 18.05 9.39
CA GLU A 88 4.72 18.19 8.56
C GLU A 88 4.89 16.97 7.65
N SER A 89 5.33 17.20 6.41
CA SER A 89 5.59 16.11 5.46
C SER A 89 6.88 15.39 5.82
N VAL A 90 6.78 14.09 6.06
CA VAL A 90 7.86 13.22 6.50
C VAL A 90 8.08 12.05 5.54
N SER A 91 9.29 11.49 5.58
CA SER A 91 9.64 10.23 4.90
C SER A 91 10.16 9.16 5.85
N LEU A 92 10.44 9.54 7.10
CA LEU A 92 10.89 8.64 8.17
C LEU A 92 9.85 8.67 9.29
N VAL A 93 9.32 7.50 9.62
CA VAL A 93 8.29 7.33 10.64
C VAL A 93 8.67 6.19 11.58
N TYR A 94 7.94 6.03 12.68
CA TYR A 94 8.18 5.00 13.68
C TYR A 94 6.91 4.16 13.93
N PRO A 95 7.07 2.90 14.39
CA PRO A 95 5.98 2.08 14.87
C PRO A 95 5.05 2.82 15.82
N GLY A 96 3.75 2.62 15.63
CA GLY A 96 2.69 3.17 16.46
C GLY A 96 2.44 4.67 16.33
N GLN A 97 3.20 5.39 15.50
CA GLN A 97 2.92 6.80 15.24
C GLN A 97 1.57 7.00 14.56
N ARG A 98 0.91 8.11 14.91
CA ARG A 98 -0.25 8.61 14.17
C ARG A 98 0.24 9.33 12.92
N LEU A 99 -0.34 8.98 11.77
CA LEU A 99 -0.01 9.59 10.49
C LEU A 99 -1.28 10.07 9.77
N ARG A 100 -1.12 11.00 8.84
CA ARG A 100 -2.13 11.32 7.83
C ARG A 100 -1.53 11.12 6.45
N LEU A 101 -2.20 10.35 5.60
CA LEU A 101 -1.87 10.28 4.18
C LEU A 101 -2.76 11.31 3.47
N ARG A 102 -2.16 12.38 2.97
CA ARG A 102 -2.88 13.41 2.22
C ARG A 102 -2.79 13.14 0.73
N LEU A 103 -3.92 12.91 0.10
CA LEU A 103 -4.05 12.74 -1.33
C LEU A 103 -4.46 14.07 -1.93
N HIS A 104 -3.54 14.75 -2.62
CA HIS A 104 -3.85 15.94 -3.39
C HIS A 104 -4.36 15.53 -4.76
N TYR A 105 -5.41 16.19 -5.25
CA TYR A 105 -5.99 15.92 -6.55
C TYR A 105 -6.31 17.19 -7.32
N ARG A 106 -6.45 17.03 -8.63
CA ARG A 106 -6.99 18.03 -9.54
C ARG A 106 -8.06 17.40 -10.42
N ALA A 107 -9.27 17.94 -10.38
CA ALA A 107 -10.37 17.57 -11.24
C ALA A 107 -10.45 18.53 -12.44
N GLN A 108 -10.52 17.98 -13.65
CA GLN A 108 -10.72 18.75 -14.88
C GLN A 108 -12.19 19.04 -15.14
N GLU A 109 -13.05 18.11 -14.71
CA GLU A 109 -14.50 18.23 -14.76
C GLU A 109 -15.16 17.73 -13.46
N ARG A 110 -16.47 17.89 -13.35
CA ARG A 110 -17.22 17.40 -12.19
C ARG A 110 -17.28 15.87 -12.23
N VAL A 111 -16.83 15.22 -11.16
CA VAL A 111 -16.86 13.76 -11.03
C VAL A 111 -17.86 13.38 -9.95
N GLU A 112 -18.88 12.59 -10.30
CA GLU A 112 -19.92 12.10 -9.38
C GLU A 112 -19.46 10.84 -8.66
N GLY A 113 -19.70 10.78 -7.35
CA GLY A 113 -19.38 9.63 -6.49
C GLY A 113 -17.94 9.11 -6.58
N PRO A 114 -16.88 9.95 -6.61
CA PRO A 114 -15.52 9.48 -6.73
C PRO A 114 -15.11 8.69 -5.48
N VAL A 115 -14.61 7.48 -5.68
CA VAL A 115 -14.08 6.64 -4.60
C VAL A 115 -12.57 6.75 -4.60
N PHE A 116 -12.03 7.41 -3.58
CA PHE A 116 -10.59 7.47 -3.37
C PHE A 116 -10.09 6.23 -2.62
N GLY A 117 -8.88 5.78 -2.94
CA GLY A 117 -8.21 4.69 -2.27
C GLY A 117 -6.72 4.93 -2.12
N ALA A 118 -6.11 4.20 -1.21
CA ALA A 118 -4.66 4.16 -1.04
C ALA A 118 -4.20 2.75 -0.68
N SER A 119 -2.98 2.41 -1.09
CA SER A 119 -2.30 1.17 -0.70
C SER A 119 -0.91 1.44 -0.17
N VAL A 120 -0.43 0.50 0.64
CA VAL A 120 0.98 0.38 1.05
C VAL A 120 1.50 -0.94 0.50
N ASP A 121 2.66 -0.87 -0.12
CA ASP A 121 3.40 -2.00 -0.66
C ASP A 121 4.82 -2.00 -0.07
N THR A 122 5.46 -3.16 0.06
CA THR A 122 6.90 -3.22 0.34
C THR A 122 7.68 -2.84 -0.91
N ARG A 123 8.98 -2.53 -0.75
CA ARG A 123 9.87 -2.30 -1.89
C ARG A 123 9.89 -3.46 -2.90
N GLU A 124 9.75 -4.70 -2.41
CA GLU A 124 9.73 -5.91 -3.22
C GLU A 124 8.36 -6.14 -3.90
N GLY A 125 7.40 -5.24 -3.72
CA GLY A 125 6.08 -5.30 -4.35
C GLY A 125 5.07 -6.17 -3.60
N THR A 126 5.34 -6.54 -2.35
CA THR A 126 4.32 -7.22 -1.54
C THR A 126 3.26 -6.22 -1.10
N TRP A 127 2.00 -6.47 -1.46
CA TRP A 127 0.88 -5.65 -1.02
C TRP A 127 0.63 -5.85 0.48
N VAL A 128 0.84 -4.79 1.28
CA VAL A 128 0.76 -4.83 2.75
C VAL A 128 -0.63 -4.48 3.23
N TRP A 129 -1.20 -3.43 2.65
CA TRP A 129 -2.46 -2.85 3.07
C TRP A 129 -3.09 -2.04 1.94
N GLY A 130 -4.41 -1.94 1.93
CA GLY A 130 -5.13 -0.96 1.14
C GLY A 130 -6.52 -0.69 1.70
N LEU A 131 -7.07 0.47 1.35
CA LEU A 131 -8.45 0.82 1.66
C LEU A 131 -9.05 1.68 0.55
N HIS A 132 -10.37 1.66 0.49
CA HIS A 132 -11.18 2.60 -0.28
C HIS A 132 -12.10 3.41 0.62
N GLY A 133 -12.52 4.57 0.12
CA GLY A 133 -13.54 5.39 0.77
C GLY A 133 -14.82 4.60 1.09
N VAL A 134 -15.19 3.61 0.27
CA VAL A 134 -16.34 2.73 0.53
C VAL A 134 -16.18 1.91 1.82
N ASP A 135 -14.98 1.43 2.15
CA ASP A 135 -14.70 0.68 3.38
C ASP A 135 -14.91 1.56 4.63
N ALA A 136 -14.64 2.85 4.48
CA ALA A 136 -14.79 3.87 5.52
C ALA A 136 -16.16 4.58 5.47
N THR A 137 -17.08 4.19 4.58
CA THR A 137 -18.33 4.92 4.31
C THR A 137 -18.12 6.42 4.00
N TYR A 138 -16.97 6.74 3.41
CA TYR A 138 -16.49 8.08 3.11
C TYR A 138 -16.34 8.25 1.59
N VAL A 139 -17.45 8.55 0.92
CA VAL A 139 -17.50 8.79 -0.53
C VAL A 139 -18.19 10.13 -0.76
N PRO A 140 -17.49 11.16 -1.30
CA PRO A 140 -18.11 12.42 -1.68
C PRO A 140 -19.24 12.18 -2.69
N SER A 141 -20.33 12.96 -2.61
CA SER A 141 -21.37 12.90 -3.65
C SER A 141 -20.81 13.33 -5.01
N ALA A 142 -19.91 14.31 -5.03
CA ALA A 142 -19.15 14.74 -6.20
C ALA A 142 -17.89 15.50 -5.78
N ILE A 143 -16.96 15.67 -6.71
CA ILE A 143 -15.91 16.71 -6.68
C ILE A 143 -16.12 17.65 -7.87
N GLU A 144 -15.91 18.95 -7.65
CA GLU A 144 -16.02 19.98 -8.69
C GLU A 144 -14.67 20.19 -9.40
N PRO A 145 -14.65 20.78 -10.61
CA PRO A 145 -13.41 21.16 -11.27
C PRO A 145 -12.54 22.05 -10.39
N GLY A 146 -11.25 21.75 -10.30
CA GLY A 146 -10.30 22.48 -9.46
C GLY A 146 -9.35 21.57 -8.69
N GLU A 147 -8.62 22.17 -7.75
CA GLU A 147 -7.68 21.46 -6.89
C GLU A 147 -8.30 21.19 -5.52
N GLY A 148 -7.96 20.05 -4.93
CA GLY A 148 -8.42 19.67 -3.61
C GLY A 148 -7.51 18.63 -2.98
N HIS A 149 -7.84 18.23 -1.76
CA HIS A 149 -7.19 17.11 -1.11
C HIS A 149 -8.17 16.40 -0.18
N LEU A 150 -7.80 15.19 0.23
CA LEU A 150 -8.41 14.49 1.36
C LEU A 150 -7.32 13.83 2.20
N ASP A 151 -7.65 13.58 3.47
CA ASP A 151 -6.76 12.94 4.42
C ASP A 151 -7.28 11.56 4.82
N ILE A 152 -6.41 10.55 4.74
CA ILE A 152 -6.60 9.24 5.36
C ILE A 152 -5.82 9.24 6.66
N VAL A 153 -6.50 9.04 7.79
CA VAL A 153 -5.86 9.07 9.11
C VAL A 153 -5.52 7.66 9.56
N ILE A 154 -4.24 7.40 9.81
CA ILE A 154 -3.74 6.18 10.44
C ILE A 154 -3.53 6.50 11.93
N PRO A 155 -4.39 6.02 12.84
CA PRO A 155 -4.29 6.38 14.25
C PRO A 155 -3.06 5.78 14.93
N HIS A 156 -2.63 4.60 14.49
CA HIS A 156 -1.47 3.87 15.00
C HIS A 156 -0.86 3.06 13.86
N LEU A 157 0.36 3.42 13.44
CA LEU A 157 1.07 2.71 12.38
C LEU A 157 1.49 1.31 12.86
N ALA A 158 0.76 0.29 12.43
CA ALA A 158 1.00 -1.11 12.79
C ALA A 158 1.97 -1.80 11.81
N LEU A 159 3.01 -1.11 11.35
CA LEU A 159 4.02 -1.66 10.45
C LEU A 159 5.35 -1.81 11.18
N ASN A 160 6.04 -2.93 10.93
CA ASN A 160 7.40 -3.13 11.40
C ASN A 160 8.40 -2.25 10.63
N PRO A 161 9.64 -2.10 11.12
CA PRO A 161 10.66 -1.36 10.42
C PRO A 161 10.94 -1.92 9.02
N GLY A 162 11.05 -1.03 8.04
CA GLY A 162 11.22 -1.40 6.62
C GLY A 162 10.99 -0.23 5.68
N SER A 163 11.13 -0.48 4.38
CA SER A 163 10.88 0.47 3.30
C SER A 163 9.57 0.15 2.59
N TYR A 164 8.73 1.18 2.44
CA TYR A 164 7.38 1.04 1.92
C TYR A 164 7.09 2.09 0.84
N THR A 165 6.20 1.75 -0.08
CA THR A 165 5.70 2.66 -1.11
C THR A 165 4.19 2.82 -1.00
N LEU A 166 3.71 4.02 -1.23
CA LEU A 166 2.30 4.38 -1.28
C LEU A 166 1.85 4.51 -2.73
N SER A 167 0.67 3.93 -2.98
CA SER A 167 -0.12 4.17 -4.18
C SER A 167 -1.44 4.83 -3.77
N ALA A 168 -2.06 5.54 -4.70
CA ALA A 168 -3.41 6.06 -4.51
C ALA A 168 -4.21 5.99 -5.80
N ALA A 169 -5.53 5.90 -5.68
CA ALA A 169 -6.42 5.82 -6.83
C ALA A 169 -7.72 6.61 -6.60
N ILE A 170 -8.36 6.95 -7.71
CA ILE A 170 -9.71 7.47 -7.83
C ILE A 170 -10.45 6.52 -8.77
N GLN A 171 -11.55 5.95 -8.30
CA GLN A 171 -12.43 5.07 -9.08
C GLN A 171 -13.83 5.66 -9.16
N ASN A 172 -14.61 5.23 -10.13
CA ASN A 172 -16.04 5.53 -10.15
C ASN A 172 -16.75 4.84 -8.97
N ARG A 173 -17.98 5.30 -8.66
CA ARG A 173 -18.76 4.81 -7.52
C ARG A 173 -18.90 3.28 -7.45
N ASP A 174 -19.04 2.64 -8.61
CA ASP A 174 -19.26 1.20 -8.72
C ASP A 174 -17.94 0.39 -8.71
N MET A 175 -16.77 1.06 -8.63
CA MET A 175 -15.44 0.45 -8.62
C MET A 175 -15.18 -0.43 -9.87
N THR A 176 -15.74 -0.01 -11.00
CA THR A 176 -15.65 -0.71 -12.29
C THR A 176 -14.73 0.01 -13.28
N ALA A 177 -14.43 1.28 -13.04
CA ALA A 177 -13.55 2.09 -13.86
C ALA A 177 -12.59 2.89 -12.98
N VAL A 178 -11.32 2.93 -13.41
CA VAL A 178 -10.28 3.72 -12.79
C VAL A 178 -10.24 5.08 -13.46
N ILE A 179 -10.52 6.12 -12.68
CA ILE A 179 -10.41 7.52 -13.12
C ILE A 179 -8.93 7.93 -13.11
N ASP A 180 -8.22 7.60 -12.04
CA ASP A 180 -6.77 7.76 -11.95
C ASP A 180 -6.20 6.77 -10.95
N ALA A 181 -5.06 6.17 -11.27
CA ALA A 181 -4.26 5.36 -10.36
C ALA A 181 -2.83 5.89 -10.46
N LEU A 182 -2.30 6.34 -9.33
CA LEU A 182 -0.92 6.78 -9.17
C LEU A 182 -0.22 5.76 -8.28
N GLN A 183 0.52 4.85 -8.88
CA GLN A 183 1.10 3.70 -8.20
C GLN A 183 2.55 3.94 -7.79
N LYS A 184 2.91 3.45 -6.60
CA LYS A 184 4.28 3.45 -6.04
C LYS A 184 4.95 4.84 -6.05
N ALA A 185 4.16 5.91 -5.98
CA ALA A 185 4.62 7.28 -6.21
C ALA A 185 5.23 7.96 -4.98
N ARG A 186 5.03 7.42 -3.77
CA ARG A 186 5.60 7.99 -2.55
C ARG A 186 6.22 6.92 -1.67
N ARG A 187 7.55 6.98 -1.48
CA ARG A 187 8.27 6.15 -0.52
C ARG A 187 8.25 6.77 0.89
N PHE A 188 8.18 5.91 1.91
CA PHE A 188 8.50 6.23 3.29
C PHE A 188 9.14 5.03 3.97
N ASP A 189 9.99 5.28 4.97
CA ASP A 189 10.66 4.24 5.74
C ASP A 189 10.17 4.26 7.19
N VAL A 190 9.86 3.07 7.70
CA VAL A 190 9.58 2.85 9.13
C VAL A 190 10.90 2.48 9.80
N LEU A 191 11.32 3.30 10.76
CA LEU A 191 12.55 3.08 11.52
C LEU A 191 12.30 2.19 12.74
N PRO A 192 13.33 1.48 13.24
CA PRO A 192 13.27 0.75 14.49
C PRO A 192 12.87 1.68 15.63
N GLY A 193 11.84 1.29 16.36
CA GLY A 193 11.29 2.07 17.46
C GLY A 193 10.56 1.21 18.48
N PRO A 194 10.16 1.81 19.62
CA PRO A 194 9.35 1.13 20.62
C PRO A 194 8.10 0.49 20.00
N GLY A 195 7.79 -0.74 20.40
CA GLY A 195 6.62 -1.46 19.89
C GLY A 195 6.85 -2.28 18.62
N MET A 196 8.04 -2.21 18.00
CA MET A 196 8.39 -3.17 16.94
C MET A 196 8.40 -4.62 17.46
N GLU A 197 8.03 -5.55 16.59
CA GLU A 197 8.07 -6.99 16.87
C GLU A 197 9.24 -7.63 16.11
N SER A 198 9.55 -8.90 16.42
CA SER A 198 10.79 -9.56 15.95
C SER A 198 10.82 -9.90 14.47
N GLY A 199 9.67 -9.92 13.78
CA GLY A 199 9.59 -10.24 12.37
C GLY A 199 8.19 -10.02 11.79
N GLY A 200 8.07 -10.21 10.48
CA GLY A 200 6.84 -9.93 9.72
C GLY A 200 6.67 -8.45 9.37
N LEU A 201 5.65 -8.16 8.58
CA LEU A 201 5.37 -6.80 8.05
C LEU A 201 4.53 -5.95 8.99
N VAL A 202 3.69 -6.60 9.80
CA VAL A 202 2.72 -5.95 10.68
C VAL A 202 3.06 -6.16 12.15
N ILE A 203 2.66 -5.21 12.98
CA ILE A 203 2.77 -5.27 14.44
C ILE A 203 1.38 -5.57 14.99
N LEU A 204 1.23 -6.67 15.72
CA LEU A 204 -0.05 -7.06 16.30
C LEU A 204 -0.23 -6.52 17.73
N GLY A 205 0.86 -6.12 18.39
CA GLY A 205 0.82 -5.66 19.78
C GLY A 205 0.59 -6.81 20.76
N ALA A 206 1.14 -7.99 20.45
CA ALA A 206 0.89 -9.21 21.22
C ALA A 206 1.65 -9.23 22.57
N SER A 207 1.14 -10.01 23.52
CA SER A 207 1.77 -10.26 24.82
C SER A 207 1.81 -11.75 25.15
N PHE A 208 2.76 -12.17 25.99
CA PHE A 208 2.86 -13.53 26.52
C PHE A 208 2.26 -13.58 27.93
N GLU A 209 1.37 -14.55 28.18
CA GLU A 209 0.76 -14.79 29.49
C GLU A 209 0.48 -16.28 29.73
N GLY A 210 0.20 -16.66 30.97
CA GLY A 210 -0.38 -17.97 31.28
C GLY A 210 0.56 -19.19 31.20
N LEU A 211 1.88 -19.03 31.36
CA LEU A 211 2.82 -20.18 31.35
C LEU A 211 2.41 -21.23 32.40
N THR A 212 2.09 -22.44 31.94
CA THR A 212 1.68 -23.56 32.78
C THR A 212 2.47 -24.83 32.44
N PRO A 213 3.14 -25.48 33.41
CA PRO A 213 3.29 -25.03 34.80
C PRO A 213 4.08 -23.73 34.89
N SER A 214 3.79 -22.92 35.92
CA SER A 214 4.52 -21.68 36.15
C SER A 214 6.01 -21.97 36.36
N ALA A 215 6.87 -21.12 35.81
CA ALA A 215 8.31 -21.18 35.95
C ALA A 215 8.87 -19.78 36.23
N PRO A 216 10.04 -19.66 36.89
CA PRO A 216 10.72 -18.38 37.05
C PRO A 216 11.09 -17.77 35.69
N MET A 217 10.86 -16.46 35.53
CA MET A 217 11.23 -15.72 34.33
C MET A 217 12.62 -15.14 34.47
N LEU A 218 13.36 -15.09 33.37
CA LEU A 218 14.59 -14.29 33.28
C LEU A 218 14.24 -12.81 33.33
N ASP A 219 15.07 -12.02 34.01
CA ASP A 219 14.99 -10.56 33.99
C ASP A 219 15.66 -10.04 32.70
N ILE A 220 14.86 -9.88 31.64
CA ILE A 220 15.33 -9.38 30.36
C ILE A 220 15.04 -7.87 30.31
N PRO A 221 16.06 -7.00 30.20
CA PRO A 221 15.83 -5.57 30.15
C PRO A 221 15.10 -5.19 28.86
N LYS A 222 14.13 -4.27 28.98
CA LYS A 222 13.48 -3.66 27.80
C LYS A 222 14.49 -2.80 27.05
N ARG A 223 14.44 -2.86 25.72
CA ARG A 223 15.24 -1.97 24.85
C ARG A 223 14.91 -0.51 25.16
N GLY A 224 15.95 0.28 25.37
CA GLY A 224 15.85 1.71 25.60
C GLY A 224 15.97 2.52 24.31
N LYS A 225 15.80 3.83 24.42
CA LYS A 225 15.95 4.77 23.29
C LYS A 225 17.29 4.61 22.56
N ALA A 226 18.39 4.47 23.30
CA ALA A 226 19.72 4.32 22.72
C ALA A 226 19.89 3.06 21.85
N ASP A 227 19.16 1.98 22.18
CA ASP A 227 19.17 0.74 21.38
C ASP A 227 18.46 0.97 20.05
N PHE A 228 17.29 1.61 20.07
CA PHE A 228 16.55 1.97 18.86
C PHE A 228 17.29 2.98 17.98
N ASP A 229 17.88 4.02 18.58
CA ASP A 229 18.68 5.01 17.85
C ASP A 229 19.89 4.37 17.15
N ARG A 230 20.45 3.29 17.72
CA ARG A 230 21.53 2.52 17.07
C ARG A 230 21.00 1.73 15.88
N LEU A 231 19.89 1.01 16.06
CA LEU A 231 19.26 0.22 15.00
C LEU A 231 18.80 1.10 13.83
N ALA A 232 18.18 2.24 14.11
CA ALA A 232 17.73 3.20 13.10
C ALA A 232 18.90 3.72 12.25
N ARG A 233 20.02 4.09 12.88
CA ARG A 233 21.23 4.50 12.15
C ARG A 233 21.78 3.39 11.26
N GLN A 234 21.77 2.14 11.74
CA GLN A 234 22.20 1.00 10.95
C GLN A 234 21.30 0.76 9.73
N GLN A 235 19.98 0.87 9.89
CA GLN A 235 19.03 0.71 8.79
C GLN A 235 19.21 1.80 7.73
N VAL A 236 19.36 3.08 8.14
CA VAL A 236 19.60 4.19 7.21
C VAL A 236 20.91 3.98 6.44
N GLN A 237 21.99 3.61 7.13
CA GLN A 237 23.28 3.33 6.48
C GLN A 237 23.20 2.17 5.48
N GLN A 238 22.45 1.12 5.80
CA GLN A 238 22.21 0.01 4.88
C GLN A 238 21.41 0.45 3.66
N ALA A 239 20.34 1.24 3.85
CA ALA A 239 19.54 1.78 2.76
C ALA A 239 20.36 2.67 1.81
N ASP A 240 21.19 3.56 2.36
CA ASP A 240 22.08 4.43 1.57
C ASP A 240 23.11 3.62 0.77
N SER A 241 23.67 2.56 1.37
CA SER A 241 24.63 1.69 0.69
C SER A 241 24.02 0.89 -0.46
N LEU A 242 22.75 0.48 -0.33
CA LEU A 242 22.02 -0.22 -1.39
C LEU A 242 21.65 0.73 -2.53
N ALA A 243 21.23 1.96 -2.21
CA ALA A 243 20.92 2.97 -3.22
C ALA A 243 22.16 3.34 -4.07
N GLN A 244 23.35 3.39 -3.46
CA GLN A 244 24.61 3.65 -4.18
C GLN A 244 25.09 2.48 -5.05
N GLN A 245 24.59 1.26 -4.82
CA GLN A 245 24.92 0.09 -5.64
C GLN A 245 23.96 -0.08 -6.84
N GLU A 246 22.75 0.47 -6.74
CA GLU A 246 21.73 0.43 -7.81
C GLU A 246 21.91 1.53 -8.88
N ASP A 247 22.84 2.48 -8.68
CA ASP A 247 23.17 3.52 -9.66
C ASP A 247 24.65 3.46 -10.11
N PRO A 248 25.01 2.60 -11.09
CA PRO A 248 26.34 2.56 -11.68
C PRO A 248 26.51 3.55 -12.85
N GLN A 249 25.54 4.42 -13.15
CA GLN A 249 25.59 5.32 -14.32
C GLN A 249 25.40 6.79 -13.95
N ALA A 250 26.22 7.28 -13.02
CA ALA A 250 26.67 8.66 -13.05
C ALA A 250 28.17 8.65 -13.32
N ASP A 251 28.55 8.42 -14.57
CA ASP A 251 29.90 8.75 -15.05
C ASP A 251 29.98 10.28 -15.21
N PRO A 252 30.80 10.99 -14.42
CA PRO A 252 31.01 12.41 -14.62
C PRO A 252 32.24 12.60 -15.52
N GLY A 253 32.03 12.58 -16.84
CA GLY A 253 32.94 13.26 -17.79
C GLY A 253 33.31 12.49 -19.05
N GLU A 254 32.84 12.98 -20.20
CA GLU A 254 33.66 13.72 -21.18
C GLU A 254 32.76 14.55 -22.11
#